data_AF-A0AAU9NFN6-F1
#
_entry.id   AF-A0AAU9NFN6-F1
#
_cell.length_a   1.000
_cell.length_b   1.000
_cell.length_c   1.000
_cell.angle_alpha   90.00
_cell.angle_beta   90.00
_cell.angle_gamma   90.00
#
_symmetry.space_group_name_H-M   'P 1'
#
loop_
_entity.id
_entity.type
_entity.pdbx_description
1 polymer ?
#
loop_
_entity_poly.entity_id
_entity_poly.type
_entity_poly.pdbx_seq_one_letter_code
_entity_poly.pdbx_strand_id
1 'polypeptide(L)'
;MDWNPQTPQVMSQSFLDTLFPQPEICRHAEEKLSYSADTPNYIIVVLSLVAEPSIDEQTRQYAAINFTNHLKTRWMSSSDIHISDGEKEKIRTLIVPVMLSATRKIQDELSEAIAVIGDHDFPEFWQVLLPEFESSLEMAINSNDFTSVNSILAIVCSLFKRFCCGFNSLFKKFRYQPKRNNIMSDLIYCSDNFATPLLSTIQSISRKINVAATVGSVATIRQLLEARRLRCRLKVTCIN
;
A
#
# COMPACT_ATOMS: atom_id res chain seq x y z
N MET A 1 18.24 -7.52 -17.16
CA MET A 1 19.43 -6.76 -16.78
C MET A 1 19.97 -7.34 -15.49
N ASP A 2 21.19 -7.85 -15.53
CA ASP A 2 21.94 -8.18 -14.33
C ASP A 2 22.15 -6.92 -13.48
N TRP A 3 22.08 -7.10 -12.16
CA TRP A 3 22.28 -6.06 -11.16
C TRP A 3 23.62 -5.35 -11.36
N ASN A 4 23.61 -4.17 -12.01
CA ASN A 4 24.75 -3.26 -12.06
C ASN A 4 24.58 -2.19 -10.97
N PRO A 5 25.55 -1.98 -10.06
CA PRO A 5 25.48 -0.97 -9.00
C PRO A 5 25.28 0.47 -9.49
N GLN A 6 25.48 0.76 -10.79
CA GLN A 6 25.28 2.08 -11.37
C GLN A 6 23.82 2.37 -11.77
N THR A 7 22.99 1.34 -12.01
CA THR A 7 21.60 1.50 -12.45
C THR A 7 20.70 2.23 -11.43
N PRO A 8 20.73 1.92 -10.12
CA PRO A 8 19.91 2.65 -9.14
C PRO A 8 20.36 4.11 -8.96
N GLN A 9 21.67 4.39 -9.10
CA GLN A 9 22.21 5.76 -9.01
C GLN A 9 21.74 6.62 -10.18
N VAL A 10 21.77 6.08 -11.41
CA VAL A 10 21.28 6.78 -12.61
C VAL A 10 19.77 6.99 -12.57
N MET A 11 19.00 6.03 -12.03
CA MET A 11 17.55 6.20 -11.86
C MET A 11 17.22 7.22 -10.76
N SER A 12 17.91 7.18 -9.62
CA SER A 12 17.77 8.19 -8.57
C SER A 12 18.03 9.60 -9.09
N GLN A 13 19.09 9.78 -9.89
CA GLN A 13 19.39 11.06 -10.50
C GLN A 13 18.29 11.49 -11.48
N SER A 14 17.75 10.56 -12.27
CA SER A 14 16.65 10.88 -13.20
C SER A 14 15.35 11.27 -12.46
N PHE A 15 15.08 10.68 -11.28
CA PHE A 15 13.98 11.12 -10.43
C PHE A 15 14.23 12.46 -9.75
N LEU A 16 15.48 12.76 -9.37
CA LEU A 16 15.86 14.09 -8.89
C LEU A 16 15.70 15.16 -9.98
N ASP A 17 16.08 14.84 -11.21
CA ASP A 17 15.99 15.73 -12.36
C ASP A 17 14.52 16.07 -12.71
N THR A 18 13.56 15.19 -12.37
CA THR A 18 12.10 15.46 -12.51
C THR A 18 11.58 16.49 -11.51
N LEU A 19 12.30 16.73 -10.41
CA LEU A 19 11.95 17.72 -9.39
C LEU A 19 12.47 19.13 -9.70
N PHE A 20 13.32 19.29 -10.72
CA PHE A 20 13.85 20.60 -11.05
C PHE A 20 12.76 21.52 -11.63
N PRO A 21 12.69 22.80 -11.23
CA PRO A 21 11.70 23.75 -11.73
C PRO A 21 11.87 24.11 -13.21
N GLN A 22 12.90 23.58 -13.89
CA GLN A 22 13.13 23.78 -15.32
C GLN A 22 12.36 22.74 -16.15
N PRO A 23 11.40 23.16 -16.99
CA PRO A 23 10.52 22.24 -17.73
C PRO A 23 11.28 21.29 -18.66
N GLU A 24 12.37 21.76 -19.29
CA GLU A 24 13.16 20.93 -20.21
C GLU A 24 13.92 19.81 -19.51
N ILE A 25 14.45 20.05 -18.30
CA ILE A 25 15.15 19.02 -17.51
C ILE A 25 14.14 17.97 -17.02
N CYS A 26 12.99 18.42 -16.55
CA CYS A 26 11.90 17.55 -16.12
C CYS A 26 11.41 16.66 -17.28
N ARG A 27 11.17 17.24 -18.46
CA ARG A 27 10.76 16.48 -19.66
C ARG A 27 11.82 15.46 -20.09
N HIS A 28 13.10 15.83 -20.08
CA HIS A 28 14.18 14.91 -20.44
C HIS A 28 14.30 13.75 -19.45
N ALA A 29 14.12 14.03 -18.16
CA ALA A 29 14.07 13.03 -17.11
C ALA A 29 12.87 12.08 -17.26
N GLU A 30 11.68 12.61 -17.54
CA GLU A 30 10.47 11.82 -17.80
C GLU A 30 10.62 10.94 -19.06
N GLU A 31 11.19 11.47 -20.15
CA GLU A 31 11.46 10.71 -21.37
C GLU A 31 12.44 9.55 -21.10
N LYS A 32 13.49 9.80 -20.31
CA LYS A 32 14.46 8.78 -19.93
C LYS A 32 13.85 7.71 -19.01
N LEU A 33 12.97 8.11 -18.09
CA LEU A 33 12.23 7.19 -17.23
C LEU A 33 11.21 6.37 -18.05
N SER A 34 10.58 6.98 -19.05
CA SER A 34 9.65 6.30 -19.97
C SER A 34 10.38 5.26 -20.83
N TYR A 35 11.55 5.59 -21.39
CA TYR A 35 12.38 4.63 -22.11
C TYR A 35 12.86 3.49 -21.21
N SER A 36 13.20 3.80 -19.95
CA SER A 36 13.60 2.80 -18.97
C SER A 36 12.43 1.94 -18.47
N ALA A 37 11.19 2.42 -18.57
CA ALA A 37 10.01 1.72 -18.11
C ALA A 37 9.76 0.41 -18.88
N ASP A 38 10.21 0.32 -20.14
CA ASP A 38 10.06 -0.89 -20.94
C ASP A 38 11.16 -1.94 -20.64
N THR A 39 12.06 -1.65 -19.70
CA THR A 39 13.13 -2.58 -19.31
C THR A 39 12.67 -3.53 -18.18
N PRO A 40 13.09 -4.81 -18.23
CA PRO A 40 12.78 -5.76 -17.18
C PRO A 40 13.45 -5.36 -15.85
N ASN A 41 12.75 -5.59 -14.74
CA ASN A 41 13.05 -5.18 -13.37
C ASN A 41 12.94 -3.68 -13.07
N TYR A 42 12.52 -2.84 -14.02
CA TYR A 42 12.36 -1.40 -13.79
C TYR A 42 11.50 -1.12 -12.54
N ILE A 43 10.31 -1.70 -12.49
CA ILE A 43 9.35 -1.52 -11.40
C ILE A 43 9.91 -1.93 -10.03
N ILE A 44 10.76 -2.96 -9.98
CA ILE A 44 11.42 -3.42 -8.75
C ILE A 44 12.48 -2.42 -8.28
N VAL A 45 13.23 -1.85 -9.22
CA VAL A 45 14.23 -0.81 -8.91
C VAL A 45 13.54 0.45 -8.40
N VAL A 46 12.43 0.86 -9.01
CA VAL A 46 11.64 2.01 -8.52
C VAL A 46 11.12 1.73 -7.11
N LEU A 47 10.58 0.55 -6.83
CA LEU A 47 10.12 0.21 -5.48
C LEU A 47 11.27 0.20 -4.45
N SER A 48 12.45 -0.28 -4.85
CA SER A 48 13.65 -0.25 -4.01
C SER A 48 14.10 1.19 -3.72
N LEU A 49 13.98 2.08 -4.71
CA LEU A 49 14.26 3.51 -4.55
C LEU A 49 13.30 4.16 -3.55
N VAL A 50 12.02 3.80 -3.59
CA VAL A 50 11.01 4.27 -2.62
C VAL A 50 11.34 3.77 -1.21
N ALA A 51 11.93 2.58 -1.09
CA ALA A 51 12.32 2.00 0.20
C ALA A 51 13.59 2.62 0.80
N GLU A 52 14.45 3.22 -0.02
CA GLU A 52 15.79 3.67 0.36
C GLU A 52 15.74 4.96 1.21
N PRO A 53 16.12 4.93 2.50
CA PRO A 53 16.04 6.09 3.38
C PRO A 53 17.11 7.15 3.10
N SER A 54 18.19 6.81 2.38
CA SER A 54 19.24 7.78 2.01
C SER A 54 18.81 8.78 0.94
N ILE A 55 17.68 8.54 0.27
CA ILE A 55 17.14 9.40 -0.79
C ILE A 55 16.15 10.41 -0.19
N ASP A 56 16.16 11.62 -0.72
CA ASP A 56 15.25 12.70 -0.32
C ASP A 56 13.78 12.30 -0.42
N GLU A 57 12.96 12.76 0.54
CA GLU A 57 11.55 12.38 0.64
C GLU A 57 10.73 12.78 -0.60
N GLN A 58 11.03 13.92 -1.24
CA GLN A 58 10.33 14.33 -2.45
C GLN A 58 10.63 13.37 -3.60
N THR A 59 11.89 12.96 -3.74
CA THR A 59 12.31 12.00 -4.78
C THR A 59 11.63 10.65 -4.57
N ARG A 60 11.57 10.17 -3.32
CA ARG A 60 10.85 8.95 -2.97
C ARG A 60 9.36 9.04 -3.24
N GLN A 61 8.75 10.20 -2.99
CA GLN A 61 7.33 10.43 -3.30
C GLN A 61 7.07 10.39 -4.80
N TYR A 62 7.90 11.04 -5.62
CA TYR A 62 7.76 11.00 -7.08
C TYR A 62 7.99 9.60 -7.65
N ALA A 63 8.95 8.85 -7.11
CA ALA A 63 9.16 7.45 -7.46
C ALA A 63 7.92 6.59 -7.11
N ALA A 64 7.26 6.83 -5.97
CA ALA A 64 6.03 6.15 -5.60
C ALA A 64 4.88 6.46 -6.57
N ILE A 65 4.74 7.72 -7.00
CA ILE A 65 3.75 8.13 -8.02
C ILE A 65 4.03 7.42 -9.35
N ASN A 66 5.29 7.41 -9.80
CA ASN A 66 5.70 6.73 -11.02
C ASN A 66 5.41 5.23 -10.96
N PHE A 67 5.77 4.58 -9.85
CA PHE A 67 5.48 3.18 -9.58
C PHE A 67 3.98 2.87 -9.71
N THR A 68 3.13 3.67 -9.06
CA THR A 68 1.67 3.51 -9.14
C THR A 68 1.14 3.68 -10.56
N ASN A 69 1.61 4.69 -11.30
CA ASN A 69 1.21 4.92 -12.69
C ASN A 69 1.67 3.78 -13.63
N HIS A 70 2.85 3.24 -13.37
CA HIS A 70 3.38 2.10 -14.12
C HIS A 70 2.52 0.84 -13.89
N LEU A 71 2.11 0.56 -12.64
CA LEU A 71 1.22 -0.57 -12.32
C LEU A 71 -0.14 -0.43 -13.01
N LYS A 72 -0.76 0.76 -12.95
CA LYS A 72 -2.07 1.01 -13.59
C LYS A 72 -2.09 0.69 -15.09
N THR A 73 -0.97 0.89 -15.78
CA THR A 73 -0.89 0.71 -17.24
C THR A 73 -0.45 -0.69 -17.63
N ARG A 74 0.38 -1.38 -16.83
CA ARG A 74 1.06 -2.62 -17.23
C ARG A 74 0.73 -3.86 -16.40
N TRP A 75 -0.02 -3.76 -15.29
CA TRP A 75 -0.36 -4.93 -14.46
C TRP A 75 -1.24 -5.96 -15.20
N MET A 76 -2.20 -5.47 -15.99
CA MET A 76 -3.17 -6.28 -16.75
C MET A 76 -3.06 -6.09 -18.26
N SER A 77 -1.98 -5.47 -18.75
CA SER A 77 -1.85 -5.22 -20.18
C SER A 77 -1.70 -6.54 -20.93
N SER A 78 -2.53 -6.77 -21.93
CA SER A 78 -2.39 -7.88 -22.88
C SER A 78 -1.34 -7.59 -23.96
N SER A 79 -0.64 -6.45 -23.87
CA SER A 79 0.46 -6.09 -24.74
C SER A 79 1.73 -6.90 -24.43
N ASP A 80 2.63 -6.99 -25.40
CA ASP A 80 3.95 -7.62 -25.21
C ASP A 80 4.78 -6.95 -24.09
N ILE A 81 4.45 -5.71 -23.73
CA ILE A 81 5.07 -4.95 -22.63
C ILE A 81 4.20 -5.07 -21.37
N HIS A 82 4.27 -6.22 -20.69
CA HIS A 82 3.59 -6.47 -19.41
C HIS A 82 4.61 -6.85 -18.33
N ILE A 83 4.21 -6.68 -17.07
CA ILE A 83 5.03 -7.07 -15.92
C ILE A 83 5.01 -8.61 -15.83
N SER A 84 6.19 -9.23 -15.78
CA SER A 84 6.30 -10.69 -15.69
C SER A 84 5.78 -11.21 -14.35
N ASP A 85 5.27 -12.45 -14.32
CA ASP A 85 4.73 -13.05 -13.09
C ASP A 85 5.76 -13.12 -11.95
N GLY A 86 7.05 -13.32 -12.29
CA GLY A 86 8.14 -13.29 -11.31
C GLY A 86 8.39 -11.91 -10.70
N GLU A 87 8.14 -10.83 -11.44
CA GLU A 87 8.18 -9.47 -10.90
C GLU A 87 6.93 -9.15 -10.08
N LYS A 88 5.74 -9.61 -10.53
CA LYS A 88 4.49 -9.44 -9.78
C LYS A 88 4.60 -10.03 -8.38
N GLU A 89 5.16 -11.23 -8.25
CA GLU A 89 5.35 -11.88 -6.95
C GLU A 89 6.31 -11.11 -6.03
N LYS A 90 7.41 -10.60 -6.58
CA LYS A 90 8.33 -9.74 -5.83
C LYS A 90 7.65 -8.46 -5.36
N ILE A 91 6.82 -7.84 -6.21
CA ILE A 91 6.08 -6.62 -5.86
C ILE A 91 5.13 -6.91 -4.70
N ARG A 92 4.36 -8.00 -4.77
CA ARG A 92 3.42 -8.40 -3.70
C ARG A 92 4.12 -8.56 -2.35
N THR A 93 5.33 -9.12 -2.36
CA THR A 93 6.14 -9.34 -1.14
C THR A 93 6.77 -8.05 -0.59
N LEU A 94 7.17 -7.12 -1.47
CA LEU A 94 7.93 -5.93 -1.06
C LEU A 94 7.04 -4.72 -0.74
N ILE A 95 5.87 -4.60 -1.36
CA ILE A 95 5.07 -3.37 -1.30
C ILE A 95 4.53 -3.07 0.11
N VAL A 96 4.11 -4.09 0.85
CA VAL A 96 3.57 -3.92 2.21
C VAL A 96 4.65 -3.47 3.20
N PRO A 97 5.81 -4.14 3.31
CA PRO A 97 6.91 -3.67 4.16
C PRO A 97 7.35 -2.23 3.85
N VAL A 98 7.50 -1.90 2.56
CA VAL A 98 7.91 -0.55 2.14
C VAL A 98 6.88 0.48 2.57
N MET A 99 5.58 0.21 2.37
CA MET A 99 4.52 1.10 2.82
C MET A 99 4.50 1.30 4.34
N LEU A 100 4.67 0.23 5.12
CA LEU A 100 4.67 0.32 6.59
C LEU A 100 5.85 1.15 7.13
N SER A 101 6.99 1.15 6.44
CA SER A 101 8.16 1.96 6.79
C SER A 101 8.14 3.41 6.27
N ALA A 102 7.22 3.75 5.37
CA ALA A 102 7.24 5.02 4.65
C ALA A 102 6.46 6.15 5.35
N THR A 103 6.64 7.38 4.91
CA THR A 103 5.87 8.54 5.41
C THR A 103 4.45 8.53 4.87
N ARG A 104 3.54 9.29 5.49
CA ARG A 104 2.11 9.30 5.13
C ARG A 104 1.86 9.59 3.64
N LYS A 105 2.63 10.50 3.03
CA LYS A 105 2.47 10.84 1.61
C LYS A 105 2.77 9.64 0.71
N ILE A 106 3.85 8.93 0.99
CA ILE A 106 4.24 7.71 0.24
C ILE A 106 3.25 6.59 0.53
N GLN A 107 2.75 6.46 1.76
CA GLN A 107 1.71 5.49 2.12
C GLN A 107 0.43 5.68 1.31
N ASP A 108 0.00 6.92 1.06
CA ASP A 108 -1.20 7.21 0.27
C ASP A 108 -1.03 6.75 -1.20
N GLU A 109 0.15 6.99 -1.80
CA GLU A 109 0.49 6.55 -3.16
C GLU A 109 0.60 5.02 -3.25
N LEU A 110 1.29 4.37 -2.31
CA LEU A 110 1.42 2.91 -2.27
C LEU A 110 0.10 2.22 -1.95
N SER A 111 -0.78 2.83 -1.17
CA SER A 111 -2.14 2.35 -0.96
C SER A 111 -2.95 2.35 -2.26
N GLU A 112 -2.59 3.18 -3.24
CA GLU A 112 -3.22 3.20 -4.56
C GLU A 112 -2.68 2.09 -5.45
N ALA A 113 -1.37 1.88 -5.42
CA ALA A 113 -0.74 0.73 -6.06
C ALA A 113 -1.31 -0.62 -5.56
N ILE A 114 -1.44 -0.80 -4.24
CA ILE A 114 -2.02 -2.02 -3.66
C ILE A 114 -3.48 -2.18 -4.11
N ALA A 115 -4.25 -1.10 -4.21
CA ALA A 115 -5.63 -1.17 -4.67
C ALA A 115 -5.71 -1.62 -6.14
N VAL A 116 -4.81 -1.13 -7.00
CA VAL A 116 -4.72 -1.56 -8.41
C VAL A 116 -4.38 -3.05 -8.52
N ILE A 117 -3.41 -3.53 -7.74
CA ILE A 117 -3.06 -4.95 -7.73
C ILE A 117 -4.21 -5.80 -7.17
N GLY A 118 -4.83 -5.34 -6.07
CA GLY A 118 -5.92 -6.04 -5.40
C GLY A 118 -7.20 -6.11 -6.23
N ASP A 119 -7.48 -5.15 -7.10
CA ASP A 119 -8.62 -5.19 -8.02
C ASP A 119 -8.60 -6.42 -8.96
N HIS A 120 -7.44 -7.08 -9.12
CA HIS A 120 -7.25 -8.20 -10.02
C HIS A 120 -6.81 -9.48 -9.32
N ASP A 121 -5.90 -9.35 -8.35
CA ASP A 121 -5.23 -10.50 -7.74
C ASP A 121 -5.86 -10.89 -6.40
N PHE A 122 -6.61 -9.99 -5.76
CA PHE A 122 -7.24 -10.27 -4.47
C PHE A 122 -8.61 -10.92 -4.65
N PRO A 123 -9.00 -11.91 -3.82
CA PRO A 123 -8.20 -12.60 -2.80
C PRO A 123 -7.44 -13.82 -3.34
N GLU A 124 -7.81 -14.35 -4.51
CA GLU A 124 -7.36 -15.68 -4.98
C GLU A 124 -5.84 -15.79 -5.19
N PHE A 125 -5.21 -14.77 -5.76
CA PHE A 125 -3.78 -14.73 -6.10
C PHE A 125 -2.92 -13.94 -5.12
N TRP A 126 -3.55 -13.29 -4.12
CA TRP A 126 -2.84 -12.49 -3.11
C TRP A 126 -3.34 -12.76 -1.69
N GLN A 127 -3.43 -14.04 -1.33
CA GLN A 127 -3.92 -14.50 -0.03
C GLN A 127 -3.05 -14.02 1.14
N VAL A 128 -1.75 -13.82 0.92
CA VAL A 128 -0.75 -13.41 1.93
C VAL A 128 -0.91 -11.96 2.41
N LEU A 129 -1.67 -11.13 1.71
CA LEU A 129 -1.84 -9.71 2.05
C LEU A 129 -2.40 -9.49 3.47
N LEU A 130 -3.48 -10.20 3.83
CA LEU A 130 -4.11 -10.06 5.14
C LEU A 130 -3.23 -10.62 6.28
N PRO A 131 -2.63 -11.82 6.15
CA PRO A 131 -1.65 -12.34 7.12
C PRO A 131 -0.46 -11.41 7.36
N GLU A 132 0.03 -10.70 6.35
CA GLU A 132 1.15 -9.74 6.53
C GLU A 132 0.76 -8.54 7.40
N PHE A 133 -0.45 -8.00 7.20
CA PHE A 133 -0.98 -6.93 8.06
C PHE A 133 -1.26 -7.43 9.47
N GLU A 134 -1.76 -8.65 9.63
CA GLU A 134 -1.96 -9.28 10.95
C GLU A 134 -0.63 -9.44 11.69
N SER A 135 0.36 -10.06 11.08
CA SER A 135 1.70 -10.22 11.67
C SER A 135 2.32 -8.89 12.08
N SER A 136 2.23 -7.88 11.21
CA SER A 136 2.72 -6.53 11.49
C SER A 136 1.99 -5.88 12.67
N LEU A 137 0.67 -6.08 12.75
CA LEU A 137 -0.18 -5.56 13.82
C LEU A 137 0.14 -6.24 15.16
N GLU A 138 0.30 -7.56 15.17
CA GLU A 138 0.70 -8.33 16.35
C GLU A 138 2.08 -7.91 16.88
N MET A 139 3.06 -7.76 16.00
CA MET A 139 4.39 -7.26 16.36
C MET A 139 4.34 -5.87 17.00
N ALA A 140 3.54 -4.95 16.43
CA ALA A 140 3.38 -3.60 16.96
C ALA A 140 2.67 -3.59 18.33
N ILE A 141 1.64 -4.43 18.51
CA ILE A 141 0.92 -4.59 19.77
C ILE A 141 1.83 -5.14 20.87
N ASN A 142 2.62 -6.17 20.55
CA ASN A 142 3.55 -6.81 21.49
C ASN A 142 4.66 -5.85 21.92
N SER A 143 5.12 -5.01 21.00
CA SER A 143 6.14 -3.98 21.26
C SER A 143 5.61 -2.72 21.97
N ASN A 144 4.30 -2.64 22.23
CA ASN A 144 3.62 -1.44 22.74
C ASN A 144 3.79 -0.20 21.84
N ASP A 145 4.04 -0.38 20.53
CA ASP A 145 4.13 0.73 19.58
C ASP A 145 2.74 1.07 19.02
N PHE A 146 2.01 1.88 19.78
CA PHE A 146 0.66 2.31 19.39
C PHE A 146 0.66 3.30 18.22
N THR A 147 1.81 3.89 17.88
CA THR A 147 1.92 4.71 16.67
C THR A 147 1.84 3.82 15.44
N SER A 148 2.65 2.75 15.41
CA SER A 148 2.62 1.76 14.33
C SER A 148 1.28 1.03 14.24
N VAL A 149 0.66 0.67 15.37
CA VAL A 149 -0.70 0.09 15.38
C VAL A 149 -1.71 1.03 14.70
N ASN A 150 -1.68 2.32 15.01
CA ASN A 150 -2.59 3.29 14.38
C ASN A 150 -2.33 3.44 12.88
N SER A 151 -1.07 3.48 12.47
CA SER A 151 -0.67 3.57 11.06
C SER A 151 -1.14 2.35 10.27
N ILE A 152 -0.88 1.14 10.77
CA ILE A 152 -1.31 -0.12 10.16
C ILE A 152 -2.83 -0.16 10.05
N LEU A 153 -3.55 0.14 11.14
CA LEU A 153 -5.02 0.17 11.12
C LEU A 153 -5.55 1.20 10.12
N ALA A 154 -4.95 2.38 10.02
CA ALA A 154 -5.37 3.42 9.07
C ALA A 154 -5.18 2.99 7.61
N ILE A 155 -4.04 2.36 7.30
CA ILE A 155 -3.74 1.79 5.98
C ILE A 155 -4.76 0.72 5.64
N VAL A 156 -4.95 -0.24 6.53
CA VAL A 156 -5.92 -1.34 6.37
C VAL A 156 -7.34 -0.80 6.19
N CYS A 157 -7.75 0.21 6.97
CA CYS A 157 -9.03 0.91 6.77
C CYS A 157 -9.15 1.52 5.37
N SER A 158 -8.09 2.15 4.88
CA SER A 158 -8.07 2.79 3.57
C SER A 158 -8.18 1.75 2.45
N LEU A 159 -7.45 0.64 2.57
CA LEU A 159 -7.48 -0.46 1.62
C LEU A 159 -8.83 -1.15 1.59
N PHE A 160 -9.38 -1.55 2.74
CA PHE A 160 -10.74 -2.11 2.79
C PHE A 160 -11.77 -1.13 2.24
N LYS A 161 -11.67 0.16 2.57
CA LYS A 161 -12.55 1.17 1.98
C LYS A 161 -12.37 1.23 0.46
N ARG A 162 -11.17 1.12 -0.09
CA ARG A 162 -10.95 1.10 -1.54
C ARG A 162 -11.51 -0.16 -2.19
N PHE A 163 -11.26 -1.34 -1.63
CA PHE A 163 -11.82 -2.61 -2.12
C PHE A 163 -13.36 -2.61 -2.06
N CYS A 164 -13.95 -2.08 -0.98
CA CYS A 164 -15.41 -2.04 -0.80
C CYS A 164 -16.08 -0.86 -1.55
N CYS A 165 -15.48 0.34 -1.54
CA CYS A 165 -16.06 1.57 -2.11
C CYS A 165 -15.63 1.87 -3.55
N GLY A 166 -14.60 1.22 -4.12
CA GLY A 166 -14.32 1.26 -5.56
C GLY A 166 -15.57 0.95 -6.38
N PHE A 167 -16.46 0.15 -5.79
CA PHE A 167 -17.82 -0.13 -6.23
C PHE A 167 -18.72 1.12 -6.39
N ASN A 168 -18.71 2.07 -5.45
CA ASN A 168 -19.64 3.20 -5.44
C ASN A 168 -19.32 4.25 -6.54
N SER A 169 -18.04 4.37 -6.93
CA SER A 169 -17.61 5.25 -8.02
C SER A 169 -17.82 4.59 -9.40
N LEU A 170 -17.62 3.27 -9.50
CA LEU A 170 -17.89 2.50 -10.72
C LEU A 170 -19.38 2.36 -11.03
N PHE A 171 -20.26 2.36 -10.02
CA PHE A 171 -21.70 2.32 -10.22
C PHE A 171 -22.28 3.56 -10.93
N LYS A 172 -21.60 4.70 -10.87
CA LYS A 172 -22.01 5.89 -11.65
C LYS A 172 -21.54 5.87 -13.10
N LYS A 173 -20.53 5.05 -13.46
CA LYS A 173 -19.91 5.10 -14.80
C LYS A 173 -20.00 3.81 -15.62
N PHE A 174 -20.21 2.63 -15.01
CA PHE A 174 -20.26 1.37 -15.76
C PHE A 174 -21.35 0.43 -15.24
N ARG A 175 -22.59 0.70 -15.69
CA ARG A 175 -23.74 -0.23 -15.55
C ARG A 175 -23.69 -1.44 -16.52
N TYR A 176 -22.58 -1.63 -17.24
CA TYR A 176 -22.45 -2.59 -18.36
C TYR A 176 -21.06 -3.24 -18.45
N GLN A 177 -20.44 -3.64 -17.32
CA GLN A 177 -19.29 -4.56 -17.38
C GLN A 177 -19.68 -5.93 -16.82
N PRO A 178 -19.67 -6.99 -17.65
CA PRO A 178 -19.79 -8.36 -17.19
C PRO A 178 -18.42 -8.85 -16.70
N LYS A 179 -18.43 -9.61 -15.60
CA LYS A 179 -17.27 -10.23 -14.92
C LYS A 179 -16.45 -9.29 -14.03
N ARG A 180 -16.88 -9.17 -12.76
CA ARG A 180 -15.94 -9.19 -11.63
C ARG A 180 -16.18 -10.48 -10.87
N ASN A 181 -15.11 -11.10 -10.39
CA ASN A 181 -15.20 -12.15 -9.37
C ASN A 181 -16.00 -11.60 -8.18
N ASN A 182 -16.79 -12.47 -7.54
CA ASN A 182 -17.89 -12.08 -6.68
C ASN A 182 -17.43 -11.22 -5.49
N ILE A 183 -17.73 -9.93 -5.46
CA ILE A 183 -17.43 -9.03 -4.32
C ILE A 183 -17.86 -9.61 -2.97
N MET A 184 -18.94 -10.40 -2.99
CA MET A 184 -19.39 -11.13 -1.82
C MET A 184 -18.34 -12.15 -1.31
N SER A 185 -17.65 -12.87 -2.19
CA SER A 185 -16.54 -13.76 -1.79
C SER A 185 -15.37 -12.98 -1.21
N ASP A 186 -15.07 -11.79 -1.73
CA ASP A 186 -13.98 -10.97 -1.22
C ASP A 186 -14.31 -10.41 0.17
N LEU A 187 -15.54 -9.92 0.37
CA LEU A 187 -16.03 -9.47 1.67
C LEU A 187 -16.09 -10.61 2.70
N ILE A 188 -16.55 -11.79 2.29
CA ILE A 188 -16.53 -12.99 3.13
C ILE A 188 -15.09 -13.34 3.51
N TYR A 189 -14.16 -13.37 2.54
CA TYR A 189 -12.74 -13.64 2.80
C TYR A 189 -12.13 -12.64 3.78
N CYS A 190 -12.41 -11.35 3.60
CA CYS A 190 -11.95 -10.29 4.49
C CYS A 190 -12.53 -10.44 5.90
N SER A 191 -13.82 -10.76 6.00
CA SER A 191 -14.48 -11.02 7.28
C SER A 191 -13.87 -12.24 7.98
N ASP A 192 -13.74 -13.36 7.28
CA ASP A 192 -13.29 -14.62 7.86
C ASP A 192 -11.83 -14.55 8.32
N ASN A 193 -10.96 -13.89 7.55
CA ASN A 193 -9.53 -13.84 7.82
C ASN A 193 -9.10 -12.61 8.63
N PHE A 194 -9.87 -11.52 8.63
CA PHE A 194 -9.45 -10.27 9.29
C PHE A 194 -10.34 -9.86 10.48
N ALA A 195 -11.52 -10.46 10.68
CA ALA A 195 -12.36 -10.11 11.84
C ALA A 195 -11.75 -10.57 13.17
N THR A 196 -11.19 -11.78 13.22
CA THR A 196 -10.58 -12.34 14.43
C THR A 196 -9.33 -11.57 14.88
N PRO A 197 -8.36 -11.26 14.00
CA PRO A 197 -7.19 -10.47 14.36
C PRO A 197 -7.55 -9.03 14.77
N LEU A 198 -8.59 -8.47 14.14
CA LEU A 198 -9.12 -7.17 14.54
C LEU A 198 -9.72 -7.22 15.95
N LEU A 199 -10.47 -8.30 16.27
CA LEU A 199 -11.07 -8.49 17.59
C LEU A 199 -10.00 -8.70 18.67
N SER A 200 -8.99 -9.53 18.42
CA SER A 200 -7.88 -9.76 19.36
C SER A 200 -7.13 -8.45 19.62
N THR A 201 -6.90 -7.66 18.58
CA THR A 201 -6.31 -6.32 18.65
C THR A 201 -7.15 -5.39 19.52
N ILE A 202 -8.48 -5.34 19.29
CA ILE A 202 -9.41 -4.56 20.11
C ILE A 202 -9.32 -4.96 21.58
N GLN A 203 -9.32 -6.26 21.88
CA GLN A 203 -9.29 -6.76 23.24
C GLN A 203 -7.94 -6.43 23.92
N SER A 204 -6.84 -6.54 23.19
CA SER A 204 -5.50 -6.18 23.67
C SER A 204 -5.39 -4.68 23.96
N ILE A 205 -5.79 -3.84 23.00
CA ILE A 205 -5.87 -2.39 23.15
C ILE A 205 -6.77 -2.02 24.34
N SER A 206 -7.96 -2.60 24.46
CA SER A 206 -8.90 -2.27 25.55
C SER A 206 -8.34 -2.65 26.93
N ARG A 207 -7.67 -3.80 27.05
CA ARG A 207 -6.96 -4.17 28.28
C ARG A 207 -5.85 -3.18 28.61
N LYS A 208 -5.05 -2.77 27.62
CA LYS A 208 -3.98 -1.79 27.79
C LYS A 208 -4.51 -0.37 28.07
N ILE A 209 -5.68 0.04 27.57
CA ILE A 209 -6.35 1.29 27.96
C ILE A 209 -6.70 1.26 29.44
N ASN A 210 -7.31 0.17 29.92
CA ASN A 210 -7.71 0.07 31.33
C ASN A 210 -6.50 0.14 32.27
N VAL A 211 -5.36 -0.41 31.85
CA VAL A 211 -4.08 -0.29 32.58
C VAL A 211 -3.44 1.10 32.41
N ALA A 212 -3.50 1.73 31.24
CA ALA A 212 -2.94 3.06 31.04
C ALA A 212 -3.76 4.16 31.76
N ALA A 213 -5.07 3.95 31.89
CA ALA A 213 -5.97 4.82 32.64
C ALA A 213 -5.68 4.81 34.15
N THR A 214 -5.14 3.71 34.68
CA THR A 214 -4.64 3.67 36.08
C THR A 214 -3.26 4.32 36.23
N VAL A 215 -2.48 4.45 35.15
CA VAL A 215 -1.10 5.00 35.15
C VAL A 215 -1.03 6.46 34.65
N GLY A 216 -2.11 7.03 34.11
CA GLY A 216 -2.21 8.46 33.77
C GLY A 216 -1.56 8.91 32.45
N SER A 217 -1.23 8.00 31.53
CA SER A 217 -0.58 8.36 30.26
C SER A 217 -1.56 8.88 29.20
N VAL A 218 -1.79 10.20 29.18
CA VAL A 218 -2.72 10.90 28.25
C VAL A 218 -2.38 10.65 26.77
N ALA A 219 -1.11 10.54 26.42
CA ALA A 219 -0.67 10.29 25.03
C ALA A 219 -1.07 8.88 24.55
N THR A 220 -0.86 7.88 25.41
CA THR A 220 -1.24 6.48 25.17
C THR A 220 -2.76 6.37 25.02
N ILE A 221 -3.54 7.05 25.87
CA ILE A 221 -5.00 7.08 25.78
C ILE A 221 -5.48 7.68 24.45
N ARG A 222 -4.87 8.79 23.99
CA ARG A 222 -5.24 9.41 22.71
C ARG A 222 -4.96 8.48 21.52
N GLN A 223 -3.80 7.84 21.50
CA GLN A 223 -3.45 6.86 20.45
C GLN A 223 -4.40 5.65 20.45
N LEU A 224 -4.80 5.17 21.62
CA LEU A 224 -5.72 4.03 21.73
C LEU A 224 -7.17 4.39 21.34
N LEU A 225 -7.60 5.64 21.57
CA LEU A 225 -8.90 6.14 21.13
C LEU A 225 -8.98 6.29 19.60
N GLU A 226 -7.91 6.75 18.95
CA GLU A 226 -7.84 6.82 17.48
C GLU A 226 -7.88 5.41 16.85
N ALA A 227 -7.16 4.44 17.43
CA ALA A 227 -7.23 3.04 17.00
C ALA A 227 -8.67 2.50 17.07
N ARG A 228 -9.38 2.80 18.17
CA ARG A 228 -10.78 2.41 18.36
C ARG A 228 -11.71 3.09 17.35
N ARG A 229 -11.47 4.36 16.99
CA ARG A 229 -12.25 5.12 16.01
C ARG A 229 -12.07 4.58 14.58
N LEU A 230 -10.84 4.33 14.15
CA LEU A 230 -10.53 3.73 12.85
C LEU A 230 -11.23 2.38 12.69
N ARG A 231 -11.23 1.57 13.75
CA ARG A 231 -11.93 0.28 13.79
C ARG A 231 -13.46 0.37 13.73
N CYS A 232 -14.09 1.39 14.32
CA CYS A 232 -15.54 1.60 14.10
C CYS A 232 -15.85 1.88 12.63
N ARG A 233 -14.94 2.55 11.91
CA ARG A 233 -15.11 2.80 10.47
C ARG A 233 -14.97 1.52 9.64
N LEU A 234 -14.06 0.61 10.00
CA LEU A 234 -13.96 -0.71 9.35
C LEU A 234 -15.26 -1.49 9.45
N LYS A 235 -15.83 -1.61 10.65
CA LYS A 235 -17.09 -2.34 10.87
C LYS A 235 -18.26 -1.76 10.06
N VAL A 236 -18.33 -0.44 9.91
CA VAL A 236 -19.38 0.23 9.12
C VAL A 236 -19.15 0.05 7.61
N THR A 237 -17.89 -0.03 7.17
CA THR A 237 -17.53 -0.13 5.74
C THR A 237 -17.65 -1.57 5.22
N CYS A 238 -17.48 -2.59 6.06
CA CYS A 238 -17.60 -4.00 5.65
C CYS A 238 -19.03 -4.56 5.79
N ILE A 239 -19.94 -3.87 6.48
CA ILE A 239 -21.30 -4.37 6.81
C ILE A 239 -22.41 -3.66 5.99
N ASN A 240 -22.12 -2.54 5.33
CA ASN A 240 -23.06 -1.82 4.45
C ASN A 240 -22.56 -1.83 3.01
#